data_AF-A0A6G0VZ14-F1
#
_entry.id   AF-A0A6G0VZ14-F1
#
_cell.length_a   1.000
_cell.length_b   1.000
_cell.length_c   1.000
_cell.angle_alpha   90.00
_cell.angle_beta   90.00
_cell.angle_gamma   90.00
#
_symmetry.space_group_name_H-M   'P 1'
#
loop_
_entity.id
_entity.type
_entity.pdbx_description
1 polymer ?
#
loop_
_entity_poly.entity_id
_entity_poly.type
_entity_poly.pdbx_seq_one_letter_code
_entity_poly.pdbx_strand_id
1 'polypeptide(L)'
;MSFIRSRSPIINDYTYTIDNIVLQRIFETCDLGVTFDSTFSFNKHYLNITKKASSTLGFINRICNDFTNPDALKILYSSLVRSTLEYNSVVWSPSSV
;
A
#
# COMPACT_ATOMS: atom_id res chain seq x y z
N MET A 1 -10.99 12.40 -7.28
CA MET A 1 -10.92 11.51 -6.10
C MET A 1 -11.39 12.29 -4.87
N SER A 2 -12.10 11.68 -3.93
CA SER A 2 -12.45 12.31 -2.65
C SER A 2 -12.20 11.35 -1.50
N PHE A 3 -11.77 11.87 -0.35
CA PHE A 3 -11.43 11.09 0.85
C PHE A 3 -12.35 11.48 2.00
N ILE A 4 -13.06 10.53 2.59
CA ILE A 4 -14.07 10.79 3.61
C ILE A 4 -14.03 9.71 4.71
N ARG A 5 -14.01 10.14 5.99
CA ARG A 5 -14.19 9.25 7.16
C ARG A 5 -15.61 9.30 7.76
N SER A 6 -16.55 9.97 7.10
CA SER A 6 -17.95 10.05 7.53
C SER A 6 -18.67 8.71 7.31
N ARG A 7 -19.54 8.34 8.25
CA ARG A 7 -20.43 7.16 8.13
C ARG A 7 -21.57 7.37 7.12
N SER A 8 -21.90 8.63 6.85
CA SER A 8 -22.87 9.05 5.84
C SER A 8 -22.23 10.11 4.95
N PRO A 9 -21.39 9.69 3.98
CA PRO A 9 -20.78 10.61 3.02
C PRO A 9 -21.84 11.27 2.14
N ILE A 10 -21.68 12.56 1.86
CA ILE A 10 -22.43 13.18 0.76
C ILE A 10 -21.70 12.81 -0.53
N ILE A 11 -22.28 11.89 -1.28
CA ILE A 11 -21.78 11.49 -2.61
C ILE A 11 -22.60 12.27 -3.62
N ASN A 12 -21.97 13.26 -4.27
CA ASN A 12 -22.59 13.92 -5.41
C ASN A 12 -22.48 13.00 -6.63
N ASP A 13 -23.63 12.58 -7.14
CA ASP A 13 -23.74 11.82 -8.41
C ASP A 13 -23.68 12.73 -9.64
N TYR A 14 -23.17 13.95 -9.47
CA TYR A 14 -23.02 14.90 -10.57
C TYR A 14 -21.88 14.46 -11.50
N THR A 15 -22.19 14.39 -12.80
CA THR A 15 -21.22 14.05 -13.85
C THR A 15 -20.41 15.28 -14.21
N TYR A 16 -19.15 15.32 -13.78
CA TYR A 16 -18.22 16.36 -14.16
C TYR A 16 -17.66 16.12 -15.56
N THR A 17 -17.48 17.19 -16.34
CA THR A 17 -16.85 17.15 -17.66
C THR A 17 -15.73 18.18 -17.76
N ILE A 18 -14.65 17.82 -18.46
CA ILE A 18 -13.59 18.74 -18.90
C ILE A 18 -13.47 18.56 -20.41
N ASP A 19 -13.57 19.63 -21.19
CA ASP A 19 -13.50 19.59 -22.66
C ASP A 19 -14.46 18.54 -23.26
N ASN A 20 -15.68 18.46 -22.73
CA ASN A 20 -16.71 17.47 -23.07
C ASN A 20 -16.34 16.00 -22.76
N ILE A 21 -15.25 15.75 -22.04
CA ILE A 21 -14.85 14.42 -21.57
C ILE A 21 -15.41 14.20 -20.16
N VAL A 22 -16.17 13.12 -19.97
CA VAL A 22 -16.71 12.73 -18.66
C VAL A 22 -15.58 12.27 -17.74
N LEU A 23 -15.48 12.91 -16.58
CA LEU A 23 -14.57 12.49 -15.52
C LEU A 23 -15.22 11.39 -14.68
N GLN A 24 -14.71 10.17 -14.81
CA GLN A 24 -15.15 9.09 -13.94
C GLN A 24 -14.66 9.30 -12.50
N ARG A 25 -15.59 9.10 -11.55
CA ARG A 25 -15.24 9.05 -10.13
C ARG A 25 -14.48 7.76 -9.85
N ILE A 26 -13.24 7.90 -9.40
CA ILE A 26 -12.43 6.79 -8.88
C ILE A 26 -12.56 6.71 -7.35
N PHE A 27 -12.34 5.51 -6.80
CA PHE A 27 -12.43 5.22 -5.36
C PHE A 27 -11.10 4.74 -4.76
N GLU A 28 -10.07 4.63 -5.59
CA GLU A 28 -8.73 4.23 -5.20
C GLU A 28 -7.73 4.97 -6.08
N THR A 29 -6.62 5.37 -5.48
CA THR A 29 -5.50 5.96 -6.21
C THR A 29 -4.19 5.55 -5.54
N CYS A 30 -3.13 5.44 -6.32
CA CYS A 30 -1.79 5.18 -5.81
C CYS A 30 -0.97 6.44 -6.00
N ASP A 31 -0.42 6.96 -4.92
CA ASP A 31 0.49 8.10 -4.96
C ASP A 31 1.75 7.78 -4.16
N LEU A 32 2.90 7.99 -4.79
CA LEU A 32 4.23 7.62 -4.27
C LEU A 32 4.27 6.22 -3.64
N GLY A 33 3.61 5.24 -4.26
CA GLY A 33 3.56 3.85 -3.78
C GLY A 33 2.61 3.58 -2.60
N VAL A 34 1.91 4.59 -2.10
CA VAL A 34 0.86 4.46 -1.08
C VAL A 34 -0.50 4.40 -1.74
N THR A 35 -1.31 3.42 -1.35
CA THR A 35 -2.65 3.23 -1.88
C THR A 35 -3.65 3.95 -0.98
N PHE A 36 -4.35 4.93 -1.55
CA PHE A 36 -5.41 5.66 -0.85
C PHE A 36 -6.76 5.18 -1.35
N ASP A 37 -7.65 4.85 -0.43
CA ASP A 37 -9.05 4.56 -0.73
C ASP A 37 -9.97 5.74 -0.37
N SER A 38 -11.17 5.75 -0.95
CA SER A 38 -12.15 6.83 -0.73
C SER A 38 -12.65 6.94 0.72
N THR A 39 -12.51 5.88 1.51
CA THR A 39 -12.84 5.87 2.94
C THR A 39 -11.72 6.49 3.80
N PHE A 40 -10.63 6.89 3.16
CA PHE A 40 -9.39 7.33 3.79
C PHE A 40 -8.88 6.31 4.82
N SER A 41 -9.07 5.03 4.50
CA SER A 41 -8.49 3.90 5.20
C SER A 41 -7.25 3.43 4.45
N PHE A 42 -6.29 2.90 5.20
CA PHE A 42 -5.10 2.27 4.65
C PHE A 42 -5.19 0.74 4.67
N ASN A 43 -6.37 0.17 4.95
CA ASN A 43 -6.55 -1.29 4.98
C ASN A 43 -6.15 -1.96 3.66
N LYS A 44 -6.56 -1.37 2.53
CA LYS A 44 -6.20 -1.91 1.21
C LYS A 44 -4.71 -1.81 0.93
N HIS A 45 -4.09 -0.69 1.30
CA HIS A 45 -2.64 -0.53 1.23
C HIS A 45 -1.92 -1.59 2.08
N TYR A 46 -2.31 -1.74 3.34
CA TYR A 46 -1.77 -2.70 4.29
C TYR A 46 -1.83 -4.14 3.75
N LEU A 47 -2.98 -4.56 3.21
CA LEU A 47 -3.13 -5.88 2.60
C LEU A 47 -2.20 -6.06 1.40
N ASN A 48 -2.08 -5.04 0.54
CA ASN A 48 -1.22 -5.09 -0.64
C ASN A 48 0.27 -5.21 -0.25
N ILE A 49 0.77 -4.38 0.67
CA ILE A 49 2.18 -4.41 1.09
C ILE A 49 2.49 -5.70 1.87
N THR A 50 1.57 -6.19 2.70
CA THR A 50 1.75 -7.44 3.46
C THR A 50 1.81 -8.64 2.51
N LYS A 51 0.93 -8.69 1.50
CA LYS A 51 0.95 -9.73 0.46
C LYS A 51 2.27 -9.69 -0.32
N LYS A 52 2.73 -8.50 -0.71
CA LYS A 52 4.00 -8.31 -1.42
C LYS A 52 5.18 -8.78 -0.56
N ALA A 53 5.27 -8.32 0.68
CA ALA A 53 6.31 -8.69 1.63
C ALA A 53 6.33 -10.21 1.89
N SER A 54 5.17 -10.84 2.06
CA SER A 54 5.04 -12.29 2.26
C SER A 54 5.50 -13.08 1.02
N SER A 55 5.17 -12.61 -0.18
CA SER A 55 5.64 -13.22 -1.42
C SER A 55 7.17 -13.15 -1.55
N THR A 56 7.75 -11.99 -1.24
CA THR A 56 9.21 -11.79 -1.20
C THR A 56 9.89 -12.68 -0.16
N LEU A 57 9.31 -12.81 1.04
CA LEU A 57 9.81 -13.73 2.07
C LEU A 57 9.79 -15.18 1.57
N GLY A 58 8.69 -15.60 0.94
CA GLY A 58 8.60 -16.94 0.34
C GLY A 58 9.64 -17.15 -0.76
N PHE A 59 9.95 -16.12 -1.55
CA PHE A 59 11.02 -16.15 -2.54
C PHE A 59 12.40 -16.33 -1.90
N ILE A 60 12.72 -15.55 -0.86
CA ILE A 60 13.97 -15.68 -0.09
C ILE A 60 14.09 -17.11 0.47
N ASN A 61 13.04 -17.63 1.10
CA ASN A 61 13.07 -18.98 1.69
C ASN A 61 13.30 -20.09 0.65
N ARG A 62 12.77 -19.94 -0.57
CA ARG A 62 12.96 -20.94 -1.63
C ARG A 62 14.36 -20.90 -2.26
N ILE A 63 14.93 -19.71 -2.42
CA ILE A 63 16.21 -19.54 -3.13
C ILE A 63 17.40 -19.63 -2.18
N CYS A 64 17.27 -19.07 -0.98
CA CYS A 64 18.33 -19.02 0.01
C CYS A 64 18.25 -20.19 1.01
N ASN A 65 17.60 -21.30 0.65
CA ASN A 65 17.49 -22.46 1.55
C ASN A 65 18.85 -23.04 1.92
N ASP A 66 19.82 -22.96 1.01
CA ASP A 66 21.19 -23.45 1.23
C ASP A 66 22.11 -22.41 1.89
N PHE A 67 21.60 -21.21 2.22
CA PHE A 67 22.39 -20.20 2.91
C PHE A 67 22.63 -20.62 4.36
N THR A 68 23.90 -20.80 4.71
CA THR A 68 24.32 -21.15 6.07
C THR A 68 24.62 -19.93 6.94
N ASN A 69 24.80 -18.75 6.33
CA ASN A 69 25.09 -17.51 7.05
C ASN A 69 23.79 -16.80 7.48
N PRO A 70 23.48 -16.75 8.79
CA PRO A 70 22.26 -16.12 9.29
C PRO A 70 22.24 -14.60 9.10
N ASP A 71 23.40 -13.94 9.08
CA ASP A 71 23.45 -12.48 8.91
C ASP A 71 23.15 -12.07 7.47
N ALA A 72 23.53 -12.90 6.48
CA ALA A 72 23.12 -12.70 5.09
C ALA A 72 21.59 -12.77 4.95
N LEU A 73 20.93 -13.73 5.61
CA LEU A 73 19.46 -13.83 5.63
C LEU A 73 18.80 -12.62 6.30
N LYS A 74 19.36 -12.12 7.41
CA LYS A 74 18.87 -10.90 8.06
C LYS A 74 18.99 -9.67 7.15
N ILE A 75 20.09 -9.54 6.41
CA ILE A 75 20.29 -8.45 5.45
C ILE A 75 19.27 -8.54 4.31
N LEU A 76 19.07 -9.74 3.74
CA LEU A 76 18.07 -9.96 2.70
C LEU A 76 16.65 -9.64 3.18
N TYR A 77 16.29 -10.12 4.37
CA TYR A 77 15.00 -9.80 4.97
C TYR A 77 14.82 -8.29 5.18
N SER A 78 15.83 -7.62 5.75
CA SER A 78 15.75 -6.19 6.07
C SER A 78 15.67 -5.33 4.80
N SER A 79 16.44 -5.67 3.78
CA SER A 79 16.52 -4.91 2.52
C SER A 79 15.34 -5.16 1.58
N LEU A 80 14.70 -6.34 1.60
CA LEU A 80 13.64 -6.69 0.64
C LEU A 80 12.24 -6.78 1.27
N VAL A 81 12.13 -7.35 2.47
CA VAL A 81 10.84 -7.59 3.14
C VAL A 81 10.48 -6.41 4.04
N ARG A 82 11.36 -6.07 4.98
CA ARG A 82 11.14 -5.00 5.96
C ARG A 82 11.02 -3.63 5.29
N SER A 83 11.90 -3.32 4.35
CA SER A 83 11.85 -2.08 3.58
C SER A 83 10.51 -1.85 2.88
N THR A 84 9.87 -2.91 2.37
CA THR A 84 8.54 -2.84 1.75
C THR A 84 7.46 -2.51 2.78
N LEU A 85 7.58 -3.03 4.01
CA LEU A 85 6.61 -2.81 5.09
C LEU A 85 6.79 -1.46 5.78
N GLU A 86 7.97 -0.85 5.76
CA GLU A 86 8.23 0.43 6.46
C GLU A 86 8.16 1.64 5.53
N TYR A 87 8.17 1.43 4.21
CA TYR A 87 8.11 2.50 3.24
C TYR A 87 6.88 3.39 3.44
N ASN A 88 7.11 4.71 3.55
CA ASN A 88 6.09 5.73 3.80
C ASN A 88 5.17 5.47 5.02
N SER A 89 5.65 4.74 6.04
CA SER A 89 4.87 4.44 7.26
C SER A 89 4.33 5.67 7.97
N VAL A 90 5.02 6.82 7.90
CA VAL A 90 4.53 8.08 8.46
C VAL A 90 3.17 8.53 7.88
N VAL A 91 2.84 8.08 6.67
CA VAL A 91 1.59 8.41 5.99
C VAL A 91 0.49 7.41 6.36
N TRP A 92 0.76 6.10 6.22
CA TRP A 92 -0.28 5.08 6.36
C TRP A 92 -0.37 4.45 7.76
N SER A 93 0.63 4.67 8.63
CA SER A 93 0.70 4.22 10.02
C SER A 93 1.45 5.24 10.92
N PRO A 94 0.94 6.47 11.07
CA PRO A 94 1.64 7.55 11.79
C PRO A 94 1.89 7.26 13.29
N SER A 95 1.20 6.29 13.88
CA SER A 95 1.35 5.89 15.28
C SER A 95 2.48 4.87 15.52
N SER A 96 3.39 4.67 14.56
CA SER A 96 4.50 3.70 14.63
C SER A 96 5.90 4.30 14.77
N VAL A 97 6.03 5.45 15.45
CA VAL A 97 7.31 6.02 15.92
C VAL A 97 7.30 6.11 17.43
#